data_AF-A0A1G2VDH4-F1
#
_entry.id   AF-A0A1G2VDH4-F1
#
_cell.length_a   1.000
_cell.length_b   1.000
_cell.length_c   1.000
_cell.angle_alpha   90.00
_cell.angle_beta   90.00
_cell.angle_gamma   90.00
#
_symmetry.space_group_name_H-M   'P 1'
#
loop_
_entity.id
_entity.type
_entity.pdbx_description
1 polymer ?
#
loop_
_entity_poly.entity_id
_entity_poly.type
_entity_poly.pdbx_seq_one_letter_code
_entity_poly.pdbx_strand_id
1 'polypeptide(L)' 'MLGGFVNLWAVLASTILAMIVGFLWYSPALFGNQWMKLVGKTKAQSDKEKKRMKPAAMQTFVAWFIA' A
#
# COMPACT_ATOMS: atom_id res chain seq x y z
N MET A 1 34.48 13.16 10.21
CA MET A 1 33.54 13.70 11.21
C MET A 1 32.21 12.98 11.09
N LEU A 2 32.06 11.80 11.69
CA LEU A 2 30.77 11.09 11.81
C LEU A 2 30.74 10.39 13.18
N GLY A 3 30.80 11.20 14.23
CA GLY A 3 30.54 10.76 15.59
C GLY A 3 29.11 11.17 15.94
N GLY A 4 28.18 10.23 15.88
CA GLY A 4 26.79 10.48 16.24
C GLY A 4 26.18 9.22 16.80
N PHE A 5 25.92 9.20 18.11
CA PHE A 5 25.13 8.17 18.75
C PHE A 5 23.76 8.10 18.05
N VAL A 6 23.44 6.96 17.43
CA VAL A 6 22.15 6.76 16.77
C VAL A 6 21.07 6.65 17.85
N ASN A 7 20.15 7.60 17.88
CA ASN A 7 19.02 7.55 18.79
C ASN A 7 17.97 6.57 18.24
N LEU A 8 17.93 5.35 18.80
CA LEU A 8 17.01 4.30 18.38
C LEU A 8 15.53 4.71 18.52
N TRP A 9 15.19 5.55 19.50
CA TRP A 9 13.83 6.10 19.63
C TRP A 9 13.47 7.04 18.47
N ALA A 10 14.42 7.86 18.02
CA ALA A 10 14.23 8.72 16.86
C ALA A 10 14.06 7.90 15.58
N VAL A 11 14.80 6.79 15.44
CA VAL A 11 14.67 5.87 14.30
C VAL A 11 13.30 5.20 14.29
N LEU A 12 12.82 4.72 15.44
CA LEU A 12 11.50 4.10 15.55
C LEU A 12 10.38 5.11 15.25
N ALA A 13 10.45 6.31 15.83
CA ALA A 13 9.49 7.38 15.56
C ALA A 13 9.46 7.74 14.07
N SER A 14 10.63 7.89 13.43
CA SER A 14 10.73 8.20 12.00
C SER A 14 10.13 7.09 11.14
N THR A 15 10.32 5.84 11.53
CA THR A 15 9.75 4.68 10.84
C THR A 15 8.22 4.73 10.87
N ILE A 16 7.64 4.97 12.05
CA ILE A 16 6.18 5.07 12.22
C ILE A 16 5.64 6.26 11.42
N LEU A 17 6.31 7.42 11.47
CA LEU A 17 5.91 8.59 10.70
C LEU A 17 5.95 8.32 9.20
N ALA A 18 6.98 7.65 8.69
CA ALA A 18 7.06 7.27 7.28
C ALA A 18 5.90 6.35 6.86
N MET A 19 5.53 5.39 7.72
CA MET A 19 4.36 4.52 7.49
C MET A 19 3.06 5.32 7.43
N ILE A 20 2.86 6.25 8.37
CA ILE A 20 1.66 7.09 8.42
C ILE A 20 1.57 7.98 7.18
N VAL A 21 2.67 8.63 6.80
CA VAL A 21 2.72 9.50 5.62
C VAL A 21 2.42 8.69 4.36
N GLY A 22 3.04 7.52 4.20
CA GLY A 22 2.79 6.61 3.08
C GLY A 22 1.33 6.17 3.02
N PHE A 23 0.74 5.80 4.15
CA PHE A 23 -0.67 5.42 4.23
C PHE A 23 -1.59 6.58 3.86
N LEU A 24 -1.36 7.78 4.41
CA LEU A 24 -2.17 8.96 4.15
C LEU A 24 -2.08 9.38 2.68
N TRP A 25 -0.92 9.27 2.04
CA TRP A 25 -0.71 9.64 0.65
C TRP A 25 -1.66 8.91 -0.31
N TYR A 26 -1.77 7.58 -0.16
CA TYR A 26 -2.66 6.75 -0.99
C TYR A 26 -4.09 6.65 -0.45
N SER A 27 -4.36 7.21 0.73
CA SER A 27 -5.71 7.22 1.29
C SER A 27 -6.67 8.05 0.43
N PRO A 28 -7.98 7.73 0.44
CA PRO A 28 -8.98 8.55 -0.23
C PRO A 28 -9.14 9.95 0.38
N ALA A 29 -8.62 10.19 1.59
CA ALA A 29 -8.71 11.48 2.29
C ALA A 29 -7.73 12.53 1.73
N LEU A 30 -6.57 12.11 1.19
CA LEU A 30 -5.63 13.01 0.52
C LEU A 30 -5.66 12.81 -1.01
N PHE A 31 -4.76 11.98 -1.56
CA PHE A 31 -4.50 11.95 -3.00
C PHE A 31 -5.01 10.68 -3.69
N GLY A 32 -5.43 9.65 -2.96
CA GLY A 32 -5.87 8.38 -3.56
C GLY A 32 -7.02 8.54 -4.55
N ASN A 33 -8.03 9.35 -4.23
CA ASN A 33 -9.16 9.60 -5.13
C ASN A 33 -8.75 10.37 -6.40
N GLN A 34 -7.87 11.37 -6.25
CA GLN A 34 -7.42 12.18 -7.37
C GLN A 34 -6.48 11.38 -8.29
N TRP A 35 -5.55 10.63 -7.71
CA TRP A 35 -4.68 9.72 -8.45
C TRP A 35 -5.49 8.71 -9.26
N MET A 36 -6.49 8.06 -8.66
CA MET A 36 -7.37 7.13 -9.38
C MET A 36 -8.06 7.76 -10.60
N LYS A 37 -8.54 9.01 -10.47
CA LYS A 37 -9.13 9.74 -11.61
C LYS A 37 -8.10 10.00 -12.71
N LEU A 38 -6.89 10.42 -12.35
CA LEU A 38 -5.82 10.74 -13.30
C LEU A 38 -5.33 9.51 -14.07
N VAL A 39 -5.24 8.35 -13.42
CA VAL A 39 -4.89 7.08 -14.09
C VAL A 39 -6.07 6.41 -14.80
N GLY A 40 -7.23 7.06 -14.85
CA GLY A 40 -8.43 6.56 -15.52
C GLY A 40 -9.09 5.35 -14.85
N LYS A 41 -8.75 5.05 -13.58
CA LYS A 41 -9.38 3.95 -12.83
C LYS A 41 -10.64 4.43 -12.13
N THR A 42 -11.79 3.86 -12.50
CA THR A 42 -13.07 4.15 -11.86
C THR A 42 -13.31 3.23 -10.65
N LYS A 43 -14.06 3.70 -9.64
CA LYS A 43 -14.46 2.86 -8.49
C LYS A 43 -15.21 1.59 -8.94
N ALA A 44 -16.03 1.71 -9.98
CA ALA A 44 -16.76 0.58 -10.58
C ALA A 44 -15.85 -0.49 -11.20
N GLN A 45 -14.71 -0.09 -11.80
CA GLN A 45 -13.69 -1.04 -12.23
C GLN A 45 -13.01 -1.70 -11.03
N SER A 46 -12.61 -0.93 -10.02
CA SER A 46 -11.95 -1.46 -8.82
C SER A 46 -12.80 -2.52 -8.10
N ASP A 47 -14.12 -2.35 -8.01
CA ASP A 47 -15.00 -3.32 -7.36
C ASP A 47 -15.20 -4.61 -8.17
N LYS A 48 -15.27 -4.52 -9.50
CA LYS A 48 -15.27 -5.71 -10.38
C LYS A 48 -13.91 -6.42 -10.32
N GLU A 49 -12.83 -5.68 -10.28
CA GLU A 49 -11.45 -6.18 -10.19
C GLU A 49 -11.20 -6.86 -8.83
N LYS A 50 -11.68 -6.30 -7.72
CA LYS A 50 -11.69 -6.96 -6.39
C LYS A 50 -12.48 -8.27 -6.39
N LYS A 51 -13.64 -8.32 -7.03
CA LYS A 51 -14.43 -9.56 -7.16
C LYS A 51 -13.71 -10.61 -8.00
N ARG A 52 -12.95 -10.21 -9.03
CA ARG A 52 -12.13 -11.09 -9.88
C ARG A 52 -10.83 -11.53 -9.20
N MET A 53 -10.23 -10.69 -8.36
CA MET A 53 -8.99 -10.97 -7.64
C MET A 53 -9.17 -11.98 -6.50
N LYS A 54 -10.33 -12.03 -5.84
CA LYS A 54 -10.60 -13.01 -4.77
C LYS A 54 -10.39 -14.48 -5.21
N PRO A 55 -10.97 -14.96 -6.32
CA PRO A 55 -10.67 -16.30 -6.80
C PRO A 55 -9.26 -16.40 -7.38
N ALA A 56 -8.73 -15.37 -8.06
CA ALA A 56 -7.40 -15.42 -8.66
C ALA A 56 -6.28 -15.54 -7.63
N ALA A 57 -6.35 -14.79 -6.51
CA ALA A 57 -5.37 -14.88 -5.42
C ALA A 57 -5.41 -16.25 -4.73
N MET A 58 -6.61 -16.81 -4.55
CA MET A 58 -6.79 -18.17 -4.02
C MET A 58 -6.24 -19.22 -5.00
N GLN A 59 -6.48 -19.05 -6.31
CA GLN A 59 -5.98 -19.93 -7.36
C GLN A 59 -4.45 -19.89 -7.45
N THR A 60 -3.83 -18.71 -7.41
CA THR A 60 -2.36 -18.58 -7.42
C THR A 60 -1.74 -19.13 -6.14
N PHE A 61 -2.40 -18.95 -5.00
CA PHE A 61 -1.95 -19.50 -3.73
C PHE A 61 -1.99 -21.04 -3.78
N VAL A 62 -3.12 -21.62 -4.19
CA VAL A 62 -3.28 -23.08 -4.33
C VAL A 62 -2.35 -23.67 -5.39
N ALA A 63 -2.18 -23.00 -6.54
CA ALA A 63 -1.28 -23.45 -7.60
C ALA A 63 0.19 -23.53 -7.14
N TRP A 64 0.64 -22.62 -6.27
CA TRP A 64 1.99 -22.66 -5.67
C TRP A 64 2.23 -23.83 -4.71
N PHE A 65 1.16 -24.43 -4.18
CA PHE A 65 1.25 -25.60 -3.29
C PHE A 65 1.04 -26.93 -4.02
N ILE A 66 0.57 -26.91 -5.27
CA ILE A 66 0.28 -28.09 -6.09
C ILE A 66 1.31 -28.26 -7.24
N ALA A 67 1.92 -27.15 -7.70
CA ALA A 67 3.06 -27.15 -8.63
C ALA A 67 4.38 -27.19 -7.86
#